data_AF-A0A928YV29-F1
#
_entry.id   AF-A0A928YV29-F1
#
_cell.length_a   1.000
_cell.length_b   1.000
_cell.length_c   1.000
_cell.angle_alpha   90.00
_cell.angle_beta   90.00
_cell.angle_gamma   90.00
#
_symmetry.space_group_name_H-M   'P 1'
#
loop_
_entity.id
_entity.type
_entity.pdbx_description
1 polymer ?
#
loop_
_entity_poly.entity_id
_entity_poly.type
_entity_poly.pdbx_seq_one_letter_code
_entity_poly.pdbx_strand_id
1 'polypeptide(L)'
;MPRLTPVSWKDLVKRLRELGFQGPYAGGKHPQMRRGDLTVIIPNPHEGDIGTGLLSRLLRQAGVSREEWLGQETEESDDEN
;
A
#
# COMPACT_ATOMS: atom_id res chain seq x y z
N MET A 1 -5.00 11.34 -13.86
CA MET A 1 -4.55 10.07 -13.24
C MET A 1 -3.17 10.29 -12.65
N PRO A 2 -3.05 10.33 -11.32
CA PRO A 2 -1.75 10.48 -10.68
C PRO A 2 -0.88 9.25 -10.98
N ARG A 3 0.40 9.50 -11.30
CA ARG A 3 1.31 8.45 -11.77
C ARG A 3 1.89 7.72 -10.56
N LEU A 4 1.75 6.39 -10.53
CA LEU A 4 2.52 5.58 -9.60
C LEU A 4 4.01 5.72 -9.92
N THR A 5 4.82 6.00 -8.91
CA THR A 5 6.27 5.95 -8.99
C THR A 5 6.76 4.65 -8.36
N PRO A 6 7.89 4.08 -8.83
CA PRO A 6 8.55 3.01 -8.11
C PRO A 6 8.94 3.52 -6.71
N VAL A 7 8.82 2.66 -5.71
CA VAL A 7 9.10 2.99 -4.31
C VAL A 7 9.97 1.93 -3.67
N SER A 8 10.79 2.35 -2.70
CA SER A 8 11.58 1.42 -1.91
C SER A 8 10.67 0.55 -1.03
N TRP A 9 11.17 -0.62 -0.62
CA TRP A 9 10.45 -1.48 0.33
C TRP A 9 10.14 -0.74 1.65
N LYS A 10 11.06 0.12 2.11
CA LYS A 10 10.89 0.91 3.34
C LYS A 10 9.76 1.93 3.18
N ASP A 11 9.70 2.62 2.04
CA ASP A 11 8.62 3.55 1.72
C ASP A 11 7.27 2.84 1.61
N LEU A 12 7.24 1.65 0.98
CA LEU A 12 6.03 0.84 0.90
C LEU A 12 5.48 0.55 2.30
N VAL A 13 6.32 0.03 3.20
CA VAL A 13 5.92 -0.30 4.57
C VAL A 13 5.52 0.94 5.35
N LYS A 14 6.28 2.03 5.25
CA LYS A 14 5.97 3.29 5.93
C LYS A 14 4.58 3.79 5.54
N ARG A 15 4.30 3.84 4.25
CA ARG A 15 3.06 4.41 3.71
C ARG A 15 1.85 3.51 3.94
N LEU A 16 2.03 2.18 3.88
CA LEU A 16 1.00 1.23 4.35
C LEU A 16 0.69 1.45 5.83
N ARG A 17 1.69 1.70 6.69
CA ARG A 17 1.43 2.02 8.11
C ARG A 17 0.64 3.32 8.29
N GLU A 18 0.93 4.34 7.48
CA GLU A 18 0.15 5.60 7.47
C GLU A 18 -1.30 5.35 7.06
N LEU A 19 -1.57 4.39 6.17
CA LEU A 19 -2.91 3.95 5.76
C LEU A 19 -3.60 2.99 6.76
N GLY A 20 -3.03 2.82 7.96
CA GLY A 20 -3.60 2.00 9.03
C GLY A 20 -3.22 0.51 8.98
N PHE A 21 -2.25 0.11 8.16
CA PHE A 21 -1.73 -1.26 8.18
C PHE A 21 -0.76 -1.49 9.35
N GLN A 22 -0.89 -2.66 9.97
CA GLN A 22 -0.05 -3.17 11.04
C GLN A 22 0.93 -4.22 10.52
N GLY A 23 2.11 -4.32 11.14
CA GLY A 23 3.21 -5.20 10.72
C GLY A 23 4.47 -4.40 10.34
N PRO A 24 5.36 -4.95 9.50
CA PRO A 24 5.24 -6.26 8.84
C PRO A 24 5.43 -7.42 9.83
N TYR A 25 4.53 -8.40 9.78
CA TYR A 25 4.64 -9.64 10.52
C TYR A 25 5.54 -10.62 9.74
N ALA A 26 6.68 -10.96 10.33
CA ALA A 26 7.61 -11.94 9.77
C ALA A 26 7.11 -13.36 10.08
N GLY A 27 6.43 -13.99 9.12
CA GLY A 27 5.83 -15.32 9.28
C GLY A 27 6.45 -16.41 8.40
N GLY A 28 7.65 -16.19 7.83
CA GLY A 28 8.33 -17.15 6.97
C GLY A 28 8.97 -16.51 5.73
N LYS A 29 8.57 -16.97 4.53
CA LYS A 29 9.19 -16.57 3.25
C LYS A 29 8.91 -15.16 2.78
N HIS A 30 7.76 -14.57 3.14
CA HIS A 30 7.36 -13.21 2.77
C HIS A 30 6.71 -12.49 3.96
N PRO A 31 7.09 -11.24 4.25
CA PRO A 31 6.42 -10.46 5.28
C PRO A 31 4.98 -10.17 4.87
N GLN A 32 4.10 -10.04 5.87
CA GLN A 32 2.70 -9.68 5.66
C GLN A 32 2.32 -8.47 6.50
N MET A 33 1.43 -7.63 5.99
CA MET A 33 0.84 -6.50 6.71
C MET A 33 -0.66 -6.71 6.82
N ARG A 34 -1.27 -6.26 7.92
CA ARG A 34 -2.70 -6.48 8.20
C ARG A 34 -3.40 -5.17 8.53
N ARG A 35 -4.59 -4.93 7.98
CA ARG A 35 -5.46 -3.79 8.30
C ARG A 35 -6.86 -4.34 8.61
N GLY A 36 -7.19 -4.47 9.90
CA GLY A 36 -8.41 -5.18 10.33
C GLY A 36 -8.41 -6.63 9.81
N ASP A 37 -9.45 -7.00 9.08
CA ASP A 37 -9.61 -8.31 8.44
C ASP A 37 -8.77 -8.50 7.15
N LEU A 38 -8.18 -7.42 6.64
CA LEU A 38 -7.43 -7.46 5.38
C LEU A 38 -5.95 -7.80 5.64
N THR A 39 -5.43 -8.78 4.90
CA THR A 39 -4.01 -9.18 4.96
C THR A 39 -3.35 -9.08 3.59
N VAL A 40 -2.22 -8.38 3.52
CA VAL A 40 -1.44 -8.16 2.30
C VAL A 40 -0.06 -8.77 2.46
N ILE A 41 0.35 -9.58 1.49
CA ILE A 41 1.69 -10.15 1.45
C ILE A 41 2.59 -9.18 0.70
N ILE A 42 3.63 -8.68 1.37
CA ILE A 42 4.61 -7.78 0.78
C ILE A 42 5.84 -8.57 0.31
N PRO A 43 6.54 -8.11 -0.74
CA PRO A 43 7.77 -8.75 -1.19
C PRO A 43 8.83 -8.72 -0.09
N ASN A 44 9.85 -9.58 -0.21
CA ASN A 44 10.98 -9.55 0.72
C ASN A 44 11.73 -8.22 0.61
N PRO A 45 12.30 -7.74 1.74
CA PRO A 45 13.19 -6.60 1.71
C PRO A 45 14.36 -6.93 0.78
N HIS A 46 14.41 -6.23 -0.36
CA HIS A 46 15.50 -6.28 -1.32
C HIS A 46 15.98 -4.86 -1.59
N GLU A 47 17.17 -4.73 -2.14
CA GLU A 47 17.82 -3.43 -2.37
C GLU A 47 17.22 -2.66 -3.57
N GLY A 48 16.39 -3.32 -4.39
CA GLY A 48 15.75 -2.74 -5.55
C GLY A 48 14.42 -2.04 -5.27
N ASP A 49 14.05 -1.13 -6.17
CA ASP A 49 12.76 -0.47 -6.14
C ASP A 49 11.61 -1.39 -6.59
N ILE A 50 10.47 -1.25 -5.93
CA ILE A 50 9.24 -1.93 -6.29
C ILE A 50 8.65 -1.21 -7.50
N GLY A 51 8.76 -1.84 -8.66
CA GLY A 51 8.19 -1.33 -9.91
C GLY A 51 6.67 -1.07 -9.80
N THR A 52 6.19 -0.08 -10.54
CA THR A 52 4.79 0.37 -10.52
C THR A 52 3.77 -0.74 -10.82
N GLY A 53 4.16 -1.74 -11.63
CA GLY A 53 3.32 -2.91 -11.91
C GLY A 53 3.11 -3.81 -10.69
N LEU A 54 4.17 -4.08 -9.91
CA LEU A 54 4.06 -4.86 -8.68
C LEU A 54 3.33 -4.05 -7.60
N LEU A 55 3.70 -2.78 -7.44
CA LEU A 55 3.03 -1.85 -6.54
C LEU A 55 1.52 -1.80 -6.79
N SER A 56 1.09 -1.64 -8.05
CA SER A 56 -0.34 -1.57 -8.39
C SER A 56 -1.09 -2.86 -8.04
N ARG A 57 -0.43 -4.03 -8.08
CA ARG A 57 -1.04 -5.30 -7.67
C ARG A 57 -1.16 -5.38 -6.15
N LEU A 58 -0.11 -5.00 -5.43
CA LEU A 58 -0.10 -4.95 -3.97
C LEU A 58 -1.18 -4.01 -3.43
N LEU A 59 -1.29 -2.80 -3.99
CA LEU A 59 -2.32 -1.82 -3.60
C LEU A 59 -3.73 -2.35 -3.83
N ARG A 60 -3.95 -3.04 -4.96
CA ARG A 60 -5.25 -3.65 -5.26
C ARG A 60 -5.60 -4.79 -4.29
N GLN A 61 -4.62 -5.60 -3.87
CA GLN A 61 -4.80 -6.59 -2.80
C GLN A 61 -5.01 -5.93 -1.44
N ALA A 62 -4.40 -4.75 -1.23
CA ALA A 62 -4.55 -3.92 -0.04
C ALA A 62 -5.92 -3.21 0.03
N GLY A 63 -6.73 -3.26 -1.04
CA GLY A 63 -7.93 -2.43 -1.14
C GLY A 63 -7.62 -0.93 -1.09
N VAL A 64 -6.40 -0.55 -1.48
CA VAL A 64 -5.92 0.84 -1.52
C VAL A 64 -5.95 1.30 -2.98
N SER A 65 -6.71 2.36 -3.25
CA SER A 65 -6.73 2.99 -4.57
C SER A 65 -5.46 3.79 -4.82
N ARG A 66 -5.16 4.08 -6.09
CA ARG A 66 -3.98 4.90 -6.45
C ARG A 66 -4.08 6.31 -5.87
N GLU A 67 -5.29 6.85 -5.80
CA GLU A 67 -5.59 8.16 -5.23
C GLU A 67 -5.31 8.18 -3.73
N GLU A 68 -5.89 7.23 -2.98
CA GLU A 68 -5.61 7.02 -1.55
C GLU A 68 -4.11 6.85 -1.28
N TRP A 69 -3.41 6.06 -2.10
CA TRP A 69 -1.96 5.90 -2.01
C TRP A 69 -1.20 7.22 -2.18
N LEU A 70 -1.64 8.06 -3.11
CA LEU A 70 -0.99 9.33 -3.43
C LEU A 70 -1.42 10.46 -2.50
N GLY A 71 -2.35 10.21 -1.57
CA GLY A 71 -2.92 11.23 -0.70
C GLY A 71 -3.83 12.19 -1.47
N GLN A 72 -4.37 11.77 -2.60
CA GLN A 72 -5.48 12.47 -3.24
C GLN A 72 -6.72 12.03 -2.50
N GLU A 73 -6.96 12.70 -1.38
CA GLU A 73 -8.25 12.72 -0.72
C GLU A 73 -9.23 13.23 -1.78
N THR A 74 -10.06 12.35 -2.34
CA THR A 74 -11.35 12.82 -2.81
C THR A 74 -12.05 13.28 -1.54
N GLU A 75 -11.95 14.58 -1.26
CA GLU A 75 -13.05 15.30 -0.64
C GLU A 75 -14.28 15.04 -1.54
N GLU A 76 -14.86 13.84 -1.44
CA GLU A 76 -16.29 13.66 -1.57
C GLU A 76 -16.86 14.41 -0.36
N SER A 77 -16.95 15.75 -0.54
CA SER A 77 -18.00 16.51 0.09
C SER A 77 -19.28 15.76 -0.27
N ASP A 78 -19.84 15.02 0.68
CA ASP A 78 -21.22 14.60 0.67
C ASP A 78 -22.06 15.83 0.30
N ASP A 79 -22.45 15.87 -0.97
CA ASP A 79 -23.41 16.82 -1.50
C ASP A 79 -24.71 16.55 -0.77
N GLU A 80 -25.08 17.51 0.06
CA GLU A 80 -26.36 17.65 0.72
C GLU A 80 -27.50 17.47 -0.29
N ASN A 81 -28.35 16.43 -0.12
CA ASN A 81 -29.79 16.50 -0.41
C ASN A 81 -30.59 15.34 0.20
#